data_AF-A0A091U6N4-F1
#
_entry.id   AF-A0A091U6N4-F1
#
_cell.length_a   1.000
_cell.length_b   1.000
_cell.length_c   1.000
_cell.angle_alpha   90.00
_cell.angle_beta   90.00
_cell.angle_gamma   90.00
#
_symmetry.space_group_name_H-M   'P 1'
#
loop_
_entity.id
_entity.type
_entity.pdbx_description
1 polymer ?
#
loop_
_entity_poly.entity_id
_entity_poly.type
_entity_poly.pdbx_seq_one_letter_code
_entity_poly.pdbx_strand_id
1 'polypeptide(L)'
;RMSVPISISNPDLARHSTELFMDSGFSPLSQRMGAMVAFNRFEDFTRNFDEVISCFADPPSENTLLSEARATIYEEEDAKNVREEPIHILNIALRCAEHMEDEKLVPIFRAFAQSKKNILVDCGLRRITFLIAQQREFPKFFTFRARDEFAEDRIYRHLEPALAFQL
;
A
#
# COMPACT_ATOMS: atom_id res chain seq x y z
N ARG A 1 48.68 26.40 -43.58
CA ARG A 1 49.15 26.42 -42.18
C ARG A 1 48.59 25.18 -41.50
N MET A 2 49.43 24.16 -41.30
CA MET A 2 49.12 22.97 -40.50
C MET A 2 49.53 23.27 -39.04
N SER A 3 48.70 22.86 -38.09
CA SER A 3 48.96 23.00 -36.65
C SER A 3 49.35 21.63 -36.08
N VAL A 4 50.50 21.60 -35.42
CA VAL A 4 51.13 20.46 -34.73
C VAL A 4 50.50 20.30 -33.31
N PRO A 5 50.47 19.09 -32.71
CA PRO A 5 49.64 18.82 -31.54
C PRO A 5 50.34 19.18 -30.22
N ILE A 6 49.53 19.52 -29.22
CA ILE A 6 49.99 19.80 -27.85
C ILE A 6 49.97 18.49 -27.06
N SER A 7 51.16 18.09 -26.60
CA SER A 7 51.36 17.04 -25.61
C SER A 7 50.84 17.49 -24.26
N ILE A 8 49.92 16.73 -23.66
CA ILE A 8 49.59 16.81 -22.23
C ILE A 8 49.54 15.37 -21.72
N SER A 9 50.64 14.97 -21.09
CA SER A 9 50.69 13.86 -20.15
C SER A 9 49.81 14.19 -18.95
N ASN A 10 48.63 13.59 -18.84
CA ASN A 10 47.94 13.47 -17.56
C ASN A 10 47.15 12.14 -17.52
N PRO A 11 47.61 11.14 -16.76
CA PRO A 11 46.97 9.84 -16.68
C PRO A 11 45.97 9.84 -15.52
N ASP A 12 44.92 10.65 -15.58
CA ASP A 12 43.83 10.61 -14.59
C ASP A 12 42.49 10.86 -15.28
N LEU A 13 42.18 9.97 -16.22
CA LEU A 13 40.81 9.75 -16.71
C LEU A 13 40.18 8.55 -16.00
N ALA A 14 40.42 8.42 -14.70
CA ALA A 14 39.61 7.56 -13.85
C ALA A 14 38.34 8.33 -13.50
N ARG A 15 37.24 7.96 -14.17
CA ARG A 15 35.89 8.30 -13.73
C ARG A 15 35.71 7.75 -12.32
N HIS A 16 36.06 8.53 -11.32
CA HIS A 16 35.56 8.34 -9.97
C HIS A 16 34.09 8.76 -9.96
N SER A 17 33.24 7.91 -10.54
CA SER A 17 31.92 7.72 -9.98
C SER A 17 32.18 7.10 -8.61
N THR A 18 32.37 7.95 -7.59
CA THR A 18 32.11 7.53 -6.22
C THR A 18 30.65 7.13 -6.24
N GLU A 19 30.40 5.82 -6.33
CA GLU A 19 29.10 5.27 -6.01
C GLU A 19 28.77 5.85 -4.65
N LEU A 20 27.85 6.82 -4.64
CA LEU A 20 27.16 7.22 -3.44
C LEU A 20 26.38 5.96 -3.07
N PHE A 21 27.03 5.04 -2.37
CA PHE A 21 26.38 4.02 -1.58
C PHE A 21 25.42 4.81 -0.71
N MET A 22 24.17 4.88 -1.16
CA MET A 22 23.11 5.45 -0.37
C MET A 22 23.09 4.58 0.88
N ASP A 23 23.43 5.22 1.99
CA ASP A 23 23.41 4.62 3.30
C ASP A 23 22.08 3.89 3.43
N SER A 24 22.14 2.57 3.51
CA SER A 24 20.96 1.70 3.40
C SER A 24 20.00 1.93 4.57
N GLY A 25 20.42 2.71 5.57
CA GLY A 25 19.64 3.17 6.72
C GLY A 25 18.51 4.17 6.41
N PHE A 26 18.38 4.69 5.17
CA PHE A 26 17.23 5.54 4.80
C PHE A 26 16.08 4.81 4.11
N SER A 27 16.24 3.53 3.77
CA SER A 27 15.12 2.75 3.23
C SER A 27 14.23 2.32 4.39
N PRO A 28 12.99 2.82 4.50
CA PRO A 28 12.13 2.40 5.59
C PRO A 28 11.88 0.90 5.48
N LEU A 29 11.85 0.19 6.62
CA LEU A 29 11.51 -1.23 6.77
C LEU A 29 10.08 -1.59 6.31
N SER A 30 9.36 -0.65 5.67
CA SER A 30 7.93 -0.73 5.43
C SER A 30 7.61 -1.62 4.23
N GLN A 31 7.56 -2.94 4.47
CA GLN A 31 7.01 -3.87 3.49
C GLN A 31 5.50 -3.69 3.38
N ARG A 32 5.09 -2.70 2.60
CA ARG A 32 3.70 -2.43 2.30
C ARG A 32 3.12 -3.59 1.48
N MET A 33 2.34 -4.42 2.13
CA MET A 33 1.49 -5.39 1.43
C MET A 33 0.17 -4.76 0.94
N GLY A 34 -0.24 -5.16 -0.26
CA GLY A 34 -1.56 -4.88 -0.81
C GLY A 34 -2.22 -6.18 -1.28
N ALA A 35 -3.51 -6.36 -1.00
CA ALA A 35 -4.29 -7.48 -1.51
C ALA A 35 -5.48 -6.99 -2.34
N MET A 36 -5.86 -7.80 -3.33
CA MET A 36 -7.07 -7.61 -4.10
C MET A 36 -7.84 -8.92 -4.17
N VAL A 37 -9.12 -8.88 -3.79
CA VAL A 37 -10.01 -10.04 -3.77
C VAL A 37 -11.29 -9.74 -4.55
N ALA A 38 -11.95 -10.76 -5.07
CA ALA A 38 -13.14 -10.59 -5.89
C ALA A 38 -14.24 -11.57 -5.49
N PHE A 39 -15.47 -11.08 -5.36
CA PHE A 39 -16.64 -11.87 -4.98
C PHE A 39 -17.84 -11.53 -5.86
N ASN A 40 -18.76 -12.49 -5.99
CA ASN A 40 -20.00 -12.25 -6.73
C ASN A 40 -21.03 -11.48 -5.89
N ARG A 41 -20.98 -11.59 -4.56
CA ARG A 41 -21.88 -10.90 -3.64
C ARG A 41 -21.12 -10.40 -2.42
N PHE A 42 -21.65 -9.36 -1.79
CA PHE A 42 -21.07 -8.82 -0.57
C PHE A 42 -21.07 -9.85 0.56
N GLU A 43 -22.13 -10.66 0.67
CA GLU A 43 -22.27 -11.68 1.69
C GLU A 43 -21.18 -12.76 1.57
N ASP A 44 -20.77 -13.11 0.35
CA ASP A 44 -19.66 -14.04 0.12
C ASP A 44 -18.37 -13.49 0.72
N PHE A 45 -18.05 -12.23 0.43
CA PHE A 45 -16.91 -11.55 1.04
C PHE A 45 -16.99 -11.55 2.57
N THR A 46 -18.15 -11.22 3.15
CA THR A 46 -18.28 -11.20 4.62
C THR A 46 -18.03 -12.56 5.27
N ARG A 47 -18.38 -13.66 4.60
CA ARG A 47 -18.11 -15.03 5.06
C ARG A 47 -16.64 -15.40 4.97
N ASN A 48 -15.93 -14.91 3.97
CA ASN A 48 -14.50 -15.16 3.75
C ASN A 48 -13.59 -14.09 4.37
N PHE A 49 -14.14 -13.14 5.15
CA PHE A 49 -13.38 -12.01 5.65
C PHE A 49 -12.14 -12.43 6.45
N ASP A 50 -12.28 -13.39 7.35
CA ASP A 50 -11.17 -13.81 8.23
C ASP A 50 -10.01 -14.43 7.42
N GLU A 51 -10.31 -15.16 6.34
CA GLU A 51 -9.33 -15.72 5.40
C GLU A 51 -8.63 -14.63 4.58
N VAL A 52 -9.37 -13.59 4.16
CA VAL A 52 -8.76 -12.45 3.45
C VAL A 52 -7.82 -11.68 4.36
N ILE A 53 -8.20 -11.53 5.64
CA ILE A 53 -7.42 -10.79 6.61
C ILE A 53 -6.19 -11.58 7.09
N SER A 54 -6.21 -12.91 7.12
CA SER A 54 -5.05 -13.71 7.50
C SER A 54 -3.84 -13.46 6.61
N CYS A 55 -4.03 -13.04 5.35
CA CYS A 55 -2.93 -12.62 4.47
C CYS A 55 -2.10 -11.47 5.07
N PHE A 56 -2.68 -10.63 5.93
CA PHE A 56 -2.03 -9.49 6.59
C PHE A 56 -1.48 -9.82 7.97
N ALA A 57 -1.77 -11.02 8.50
CA ALA A 57 -1.30 -11.46 9.82
C ALA A 57 0.09 -12.10 9.76
N ASP A 58 0.47 -12.69 8.62
CA ASP A 58 1.76 -13.33 8.42
C ASP A 58 2.69 -12.39 7.62
N PRO A 59 3.61 -11.65 8.27
CA PRO A 59 4.64 -10.94 7.52
C PRO A 59 5.47 -11.98 6.75
N PRO A 60 5.78 -11.76 5.47
CA PRO A 60 6.62 -12.68 4.72
C PRO A 60 7.94 -12.81 5.46
N SER A 61 8.22 -14.03 5.93
CA SER A 61 9.47 -14.37 6.61
C SER A 61 10.62 -13.84 5.76
N GLU A 62 11.31 -12.81 6.24
CA GLU A 62 12.45 -12.28 5.54
C GLU A 62 13.46 -13.41 5.30
N ASN A 63 13.99 -13.48 4.08
CA ASN A 63 15.15 -14.31 3.80
C ASN A 63 16.21 -14.01 4.85
N THR A 64 16.60 -15.03 5.63
CA THR A 64 17.52 -14.98 6.78
C THR A 64 18.80 -14.17 6.53
N LEU A 65 19.21 -14.03 5.26
CA LEU A 65 20.39 -13.29 4.83
C LEU A 65 20.29 -11.75 4.97
N LEU A 66 19.09 -11.16 4.96
CA LEU A 66 18.90 -9.72 5.18
C LEU A 66 18.79 -9.37 6.67
N SER A 67 18.44 -10.34 7.51
CA SER A 67 18.28 -10.16 8.96
C SER A 67 19.64 -10.09 9.67
N GLU A 68 20.63 -10.88 9.25
CA GLU A 68 21.99 -10.86 9.81
C GLU A 68 22.73 -9.52 9.57
N ALA A 69 22.46 -8.84 8.45
CA ALA A 69 23.03 -7.52 8.17
C ALA A 69 22.40 -6.38 9.02
N ARG A 70 21.24 -6.62 9.64
CA ARG A 70 20.52 -5.63 10.46
C ARG A 70 20.91 -5.65 11.93
N ALA A 71 21.41 -6.78 12.43
CA ALA A 71 21.76 -6.97 13.84
C ALA A 71 23.04 -6.20 14.27
N THR A 72 23.83 -5.67 13.33
CA THR A 72 25.12 -5.04 13.65
C THR A 72 25.14 -3.52 13.65
N ILE A 73 24.06 -2.82 13.28
CA ILE A 73 24.13 -1.35 13.06
C ILE A 73 23.20 -0.51 13.96
N TYR A 74 22.09 -1.03 14.50
CA TYR A 74 21.17 -0.19 15.29
C TYR A 74 20.53 -0.97 16.46
N GLU A 75 21.28 -1.16 17.54
CA GLU A 75 20.66 -1.28 18.87
C GLU A 75 20.76 0.09 19.57
N GLU A 76 19.66 0.48 20.22
CA GLU A 76 19.43 1.74 20.98
C GLU A 76 19.12 2.95 20.08
N GLU A 77 17.93 3.56 20.04
CA GLU A 77 16.93 3.84 21.06
C GLU A 77 15.52 3.97 20.43
N ASP A 78 14.48 3.75 21.24
CA ASP A 78 13.08 4.19 21.03
C ASP A 78 12.07 3.26 20.32
N ALA A 79 12.16 1.94 20.52
CA ALA A 79 11.09 1.00 20.19
C ALA A 79 9.95 0.95 21.25
N LYS A 80 9.58 2.09 21.85
CA LYS A 80 8.47 2.17 22.82
C LYS A 80 7.34 3.06 22.29
N ASN A 81 6.27 2.41 21.82
CA ASN A 81 4.91 2.95 21.68
C ASN A 81 4.62 4.00 20.58
N VAL A 82 5.38 4.06 19.49
CA VAL A 82 4.80 4.63 18.25
C VAL A 82 4.05 3.50 17.55
N ARG A 83 2.71 3.49 17.65
CA ARG A 83 1.92 2.66 16.72
C ARG A 83 2.20 3.21 15.32
N GLU A 84 3.00 2.50 14.54
CA GLU A 84 3.37 2.90 13.19
C GLU A 84 2.10 3.13 12.36
N GLU A 85 2.09 4.17 11.51
CA GLU A 85 0.91 4.49 10.70
C GLU A 85 0.57 3.27 9.82
N PRO A 86 -0.68 2.78 9.81
CA PRO A 86 -1.09 1.67 8.95
C PRO A 86 -0.70 1.93 7.49
N ILE A 87 -0.04 0.96 6.83
CA ILE A 87 0.46 1.10 5.46
C ILE A 87 -0.26 0.21 4.44
N HIS A 88 -0.87 -0.89 4.90
CA HIS A 88 -1.40 -1.93 4.03
C HIS A 88 -2.67 -1.49 3.28
N ILE A 89 -2.96 -2.14 2.16
CA ILE A 89 -4.15 -1.84 1.34
C ILE A 89 -4.94 -3.11 1.07
N LEU A 90 -6.26 -3.01 1.18
CA LEU A 90 -7.18 -4.05 0.70
C LEU A 90 -8.15 -3.47 -0.33
N ASN A 91 -8.22 -4.07 -1.51
CA ASN A 91 -9.25 -3.78 -2.52
C ASN A 91 -10.19 -4.99 -2.66
N ILE A 92 -11.49 -4.75 -2.67
CA ILE A 92 -12.52 -5.78 -2.75
C ILE A 92 -13.40 -5.47 -3.96
N ALA A 93 -13.31 -6.31 -4.99
CA ALA A 93 -14.17 -6.23 -6.16
C ALA A 93 -15.45 -7.05 -5.94
N LEU A 94 -16.60 -6.41 -6.11
CA LEU A 94 -17.91 -7.02 -6.05
C LEU A 94 -18.57 -6.93 -7.41
N ARG A 95 -19.01 -8.09 -7.93
CA ARG A 95 -19.87 -8.12 -9.11
C ARG A 95 -21.26 -7.66 -8.69
N CYS A 96 -21.84 -6.71 -9.43
CA CYS A 96 -23.24 -6.35 -9.24
C CYS A 96 -23.98 -6.51 -10.57
N ALA A 97 -25.01 -7.36 -10.57
CA ALA A 97 -25.85 -7.57 -11.75
C ALA A 97 -26.89 -6.46 -11.94
N GLU A 98 -27.23 -5.73 -10.87
CA GLU A 98 -28.26 -4.71 -10.85
C GLU A 98 -27.65 -3.32 -10.64
N HIS A 99 -28.33 -2.29 -11.15
CA HIS A 99 -27.95 -0.91 -10.86
C HIS A 99 -28.27 -0.60 -9.39
N MET A 100 -27.25 -0.18 -8.65
CA MET A 100 -27.34 0.21 -7.24
C MET A 100 -26.76 1.61 -7.06
N GLU A 101 -27.56 2.45 -6.41
CA GLU A 101 -27.22 3.82 -6.05
C GLU A 101 -26.27 3.88 -4.85
N ASP A 102 -25.47 4.94 -4.80
CA ASP A 102 -24.50 5.18 -3.72
C ASP A 102 -25.19 5.23 -2.35
N GLU A 103 -26.37 5.85 -2.25
CA GLU A 103 -27.15 5.99 -1.02
C GLU A 103 -27.53 4.64 -0.40
N LYS A 104 -27.61 3.58 -1.22
CA LYS A 104 -27.88 2.21 -0.77
C LYS A 104 -26.59 1.48 -0.41
N LEU A 105 -25.53 1.67 -1.17
CA LEU A 105 -24.25 0.97 -1.01
C LEU A 105 -23.44 1.49 0.18
N VAL A 106 -23.36 2.80 0.33
CA VAL A 106 -22.54 3.48 1.35
C VAL A 106 -22.89 3.04 2.78
N PRO A 107 -24.17 2.97 3.20
CA PRO A 107 -24.51 2.49 4.55
C PRO A 107 -24.07 1.04 4.80
N ILE A 108 -24.15 0.17 3.79
CA ILE A 108 -23.76 -1.24 3.89
C ILE A 108 -22.25 -1.36 4.15
N PHE A 109 -21.44 -0.72 3.31
CA PHE A 109 -19.98 -0.76 3.45
C PHE A 109 -19.50 -0.04 4.70
N ARG A 110 -20.15 1.08 5.07
CA ARG A 110 -19.86 1.78 6.33
C ARG A 110 -20.12 0.89 7.53
N ALA A 111 -21.29 0.25 7.60
CA ALA A 111 -21.65 -0.62 8.72
C ALA A 111 -20.62 -1.75 8.88
N PHE A 112 -20.21 -2.36 7.77
CA PHE A 112 -19.18 -3.39 7.77
C PHE A 112 -17.82 -2.87 8.25
N ALA A 113 -17.29 -1.80 7.62
CA ALA A 113 -15.98 -1.25 7.96
C ALA A 113 -15.90 -0.84 9.43
N GLN A 114 -16.99 -0.25 9.96
CA GLN A 114 -17.10 0.08 11.38
C GLN A 114 -17.14 -1.16 12.27
N SER A 115 -17.90 -2.20 11.89
CA SER A 115 -17.98 -3.45 12.67
C SER A 115 -16.64 -4.21 12.76
N LYS A 116 -15.74 -4.00 11.79
CA LYS A 116 -14.43 -4.66 11.71
C LYS A 116 -13.25 -3.72 12.01
N LYS A 117 -13.52 -2.47 12.42
CA LYS A 117 -12.53 -1.41 12.62
C LYS A 117 -11.27 -1.88 13.35
N ASN A 118 -11.43 -2.51 14.52
CA ASN A 118 -10.30 -2.93 15.34
C ASN A 118 -9.41 -3.94 14.61
N ILE A 119 -10.02 -4.96 13.98
CA ILE A 119 -9.28 -5.97 13.19
C ILE A 119 -8.53 -5.31 12.04
N LEU A 120 -9.16 -4.36 11.34
CA LEU A 120 -8.51 -3.65 10.23
C LEU A 120 -7.31 -2.81 10.71
N VAL A 121 -7.42 -2.17 11.89
CA VAL A 121 -6.30 -1.46 12.52
C VAL A 121 -5.18 -2.43 12.91
N ASP A 122 -5.52 -3.54 13.56
CA ASP A 122 -4.55 -4.52 14.05
C ASP A 122 -3.76 -5.17 12.91
N CYS A 123 -4.40 -5.37 11.75
CA CYS A 123 -3.77 -5.83 10.52
C CYS A 123 -3.02 -4.74 9.74
N GLY A 124 -2.85 -3.54 10.31
CA GLY A 124 -2.11 -2.44 9.70
C GLY A 124 -2.71 -1.93 8.39
N LEU A 125 -4.02 -2.12 8.15
CA LEU A 125 -4.68 -1.63 6.94
C LEU A 125 -4.84 -0.11 6.99
N ARG A 126 -4.18 0.58 6.06
CA ARG A 126 -4.37 2.02 5.82
C ARG A 126 -5.74 2.33 5.25
N ARG A 127 -6.18 1.48 4.32
CA ARG A 127 -7.45 1.64 3.61
C ARG A 127 -8.01 0.31 3.14
N ILE A 128 -9.33 0.26 3.13
CA ILE A 128 -10.14 -0.77 2.49
C ILE A 128 -11.01 -0.09 1.43
N THR A 129 -10.98 -0.60 0.20
CA THR A 129 -11.72 -0.04 -0.94
C THR A 129 -12.68 -1.07 -1.49
N PHE A 130 -13.97 -0.75 -1.52
CA PHE A 130 -14.98 -1.54 -2.22
C PHE A 130 -15.13 -1.02 -3.65
N LEU A 131 -14.94 -1.91 -4.61
CA LEU A 131 -15.11 -1.69 -6.04
C LEU A 131 -16.36 -2.42 -6.50
N ILE A 132 -17.33 -1.69 -7.06
CA ILE A 132 -18.54 -2.28 -7.62
C ILE A 132 -18.45 -2.27 -9.13
N ALA A 133 -18.34 -3.47 -9.71
CA ALA A 133 -18.34 -3.67 -11.14
C ALA A 133 -19.78 -3.86 -11.63
N GLN A 134 -20.31 -2.84 -12.32
CA GLN A 134 -21.61 -2.84 -12.98
C GLN A 134 -21.45 -2.91 -14.50
N GLN A 135 -22.42 -3.54 -15.16
CA GLN A 135 -22.32 -3.75 -16.60
C GLN A 135 -22.51 -2.42 -17.34
N ARG A 136 -21.57 -2.08 -18.23
CA ARG A 136 -21.56 -0.86 -19.06
C ARG A 136 -21.42 0.46 -18.28
N GLU A 137 -21.03 0.39 -17.01
CA GLU A 137 -20.72 1.56 -16.19
C GLU A 137 -19.27 1.51 -15.72
N PHE A 138 -18.72 2.69 -15.43
CA PHE A 138 -17.42 2.75 -14.79
C PHE A 138 -17.53 2.18 -13.36
N PRO A 139 -16.54 1.42 -12.88
CA PRO A 139 -16.61 0.86 -11.55
C PRO A 139 -16.79 1.94 -10.48
N LYS A 140 -17.68 1.69 -9.51
CA LYS A 140 -17.89 2.59 -8.38
C LYS A 140 -16.86 2.26 -7.29
N PHE A 141 -16.23 3.27 -6.70
CA PHE A 141 -15.20 3.11 -5.67
C PHE A 141 -15.65 3.75 -4.37
N PHE A 142 -15.56 2.99 -3.26
CA PHE A 142 -15.84 3.45 -1.91
C PHE A 142 -14.64 3.13 -1.01
N THR A 143 -13.88 4.16 -0.64
CA THR A 143 -12.65 4.01 0.14
C THR A 143 -12.87 4.40 1.60
N PHE A 144 -12.48 3.53 2.54
CA PHE A 144 -12.54 3.78 3.98
C PHE A 144 -11.12 3.74 4.56
N ARG A 145 -10.73 4.72 5.36
CA ARG A 145 -9.33 4.92 5.77
C ARG A 145 -9.13 4.86 7.28
N ALA A 146 -8.03 4.27 7.72
CA ALA A 146 -7.69 4.17 9.14
C ALA A 146 -7.60 5.53 9.85
N ARG A 147 -7.02 6.54 9.19
CA ARG A 147 -6.87 7.89 9.77
C ARG A 147 -8.21 8.55 10.13
N ASP A 148 -9.26 8.19 9.39
CA ASP A 148 -10.62 8.70 9.55
C ASP A 148 -11.49 7.67 10.29
N GLU A 149 -10.86 6.81 11.10
CA GLU A 149 -11.52 5.75 11.87
C GLU A 149 -12.35 4.78 11.02
N PHE A 150 -11.89 4.52 9.79
CA PHE A 150 -12.62 3.79 8.75
C PHE A 150 -14.00 4.39 8.46
N ALA A 151 -14.14 5.71 8.56
CA ALA A 151 -15.16 6.45 7.84
C ALA A 151 -14.80 6.52 6.34
N GLU A 152 -15.82 6.74 5.51
CA GLU A 152 -15.66 6.87 4.07
C GLU A 152 -14.92 8.16 3.73
N ASP A 153 -13.84 8.06 2.96
CA ASP A 153 -13.14 9.21 2.39
C ASP A 153 -13.74 9.58 1.04
N ARG A 154 -14.66 10.56 1.07
CA ARG A 154 -15.45 10.96 -0.10
C ARG A 154 -14.63 11.59 -1.21
N ILE A 155 -13.41 12.08 -0.94
CA ILE A 155 -12.56 12.67 -1.99
C ILE A 155 -12.08 11.61 -2.98
N TYR A 156 -12.08 10.34 -2.57
CA TYR A 156 -11.76 9.18 -3.41
C TYR A 156 -13.00 8.41 -3.88
N ARG A 157 -14.21 8.99 -3.75
CA ARG A 157 -15.41 8.33 -4.27
C ARG A 157 -15.36 8.30 -5.80
N HIS A 158 -15.67 7.13 -6.37
CA HIS A 158 -15.60 6.87 -7.83
C HIS A 158 -14.23 7.14 -8.45
N LEU A 159 -13.18 7.08 -7.62
CA LEU A 159 -11.80 7.30 -8.01
C LEU A 159 -10.93 6.20 -7.42
N GLU A 160 -10.11 5.55 -8.24
CA GLU A 160 -9.07 4.68 -7.72
C GLU A 160 -8.03 5.51 -6.97
N PRO A 161 -7.80 5.29 -5.66
CA PRO A 161 -6.89 6.14 -4.89
C PRO A 161 -5.43 6.12 -5.38
N ALA A 162 -5.02 5.09 -6.13
CA ALA A 162 -3.69 5.01 -6.74
C ALA A 162 -3.55 5.96 -7.94
N LEU A 163 -4.65 6.27 -8.63
CA LEU A 163 -4.69 7.14 -9.81
C LEU A 163 -5.02 8.61 -9.45
N ALA A 164 -5.37 8.89 -8.20
CA ALA A 164 -5.84 10.22 -7.78
C ALA A 164 -4.85 11.37 -8.03
N PHE A 165 -3.54 11.09 -8.09
CA PHE A 165 -2.53 12.11 -8.39
C PHE A 165 -2.38 12.43 -9.89
N GLN A 166 -3.14 11.75 -10.75
CA GLN A 166 -3.18 12.03 -12.19
C GLN A 166 -4.22 13.09 -12.56
N LEU A 167 -5.04 13.52 -11.58
CA LEU A 167 -6.09 14.54 -11.72
C LEU A 167 -5.58 15.90 -11.25
#